data_AF-A0A656Y2M4-F1
#
_entry.id   AF-A0A656Y2M4-F1
#
_cell.length_a   1.000
_cell.length_b   1.000
_cell.length_c   1.000
_cell.angle_alpha   90.00
_cell.angle_beta   90.00
_cell.angle_gamma   90.00
#
_symmetry.space_group_name_H-M   'P 1'
#
loop_
_entity.id
_entity.type
_entity.pdbx_description
1 polymer ?
#
loop_
_entity_poly.entity_id
_entity_poly.type
_entity_poly.pdbx_seq_one_letter_code
_entity_poly.pdbx_strand_id
1 'polypeptide(L)'
;MVRETDWSKWQRTPRGWVRVPPPGCPAGHRWTTSGPGRPSERFVTCGCTVDRHHTLWVCPTCGMHCAEGCTDPDLWAGTTVSSGIVGSRRGVV
;
A
#
# COMPACT_ATOMS: atom_id res chain seq x y z
N MET A 1 -18.74 11.41 -14.76
CA MET A 1 -18.61 9.94 -14.76
C MET A 1 -18.32 9.50 -13.35
N VAL A 2 -19.29 8.84 -12.70
CA VAL A 2 -19.06 8.24 -11.38
C VAL A 2 -18.10 7.07 -11.62
N ARG A 3 -16.87 7.15 -11.09
CA ARG A 3 -15.98 5.98 -11.06
C ARG A 3 -16.71 4.91 -10.26
N GLU A 4 -17.14 3.83 -10.92
CA GLU A 4 -17.71 2.66 -10.23
C GLU A 4 -16.70 2.19 -9.18
N THR A 5 -17.12 2.17 -7.91
CA THR A 5 -16.29 1.66 -6.82
C THR A 5 -16.16 0.16 -7.00
N ASP A 6 -14.95 -0.33 -7.27
CA ASP A 6 -14.68 -1.77 -7.28
C ASP A 6 -14.77 -2.32 -5.85
N TRP A 7 -15.96 -2.81 -5.48
CA TRP A 7 -16.24 -3.35 -4.15
C TRP A 7 -15.44 -4.62 -3.84
N SER A 8 -14.87 -5.27 -4.85
CA SER A 8 -13.95 -6.41 -4.73
C SER A 8 -12.70 -6.09 -3.90
N LYS A 9 -12.27 -4.81 -3.91
CA LYS A 9 -11.16 -4.28 -3.11
C LYS A 9 -11.56 -3.83 -1.71
N TRP A 10 -12.80 -4.07 -1.28
CA TRP A 10 -13.31 -3.60 0.02
C TRP A 10 -13.90 -4.75 0.83
N GLN A 11 -13.57 -4.78 2.12
CA GLN A 11 -14.13 -5.73 3.08
C GLN A 11 -14.92 -4.98 4.14
N ARG A 12 -16.13 -5.47 4.42
CA ARG A 12 -16.95 -4.96 5.51
C ARG A 12 -16.43 -5.48 6.85
N THR A 13 -16.22 -4.58 7.78
CA THR A 13 -15.85 -4.87 9.17
C THR A 13 -16.89 -4.26 10.12
N PRO A 14 -16.93 -4.66 11.41
CA PRO A 14 -17.81 -4.03 12.38
C PRO A 14 -17.60 -2.52 12.54
N ARG A 15 -16.43 -1.99 12.15
CA ARG A 15 -16.08 -0.57 12.24
C ARG A 15 -16.25 0.20 10.93
N GLY A 16 -16.73 -0.45 9.88
CA GLY A 16 -16.90 0.14 8.55
C GLY A 16 -16.20 -0.63 7.44
N TRP A 17 -15.94 0.04 6.33
CA TRP A 17 -15.27 -0.55 5.16
C TRP A 17 -13.78 -0.31 5.22
N VAL A 18 -13.01 -1.36 4.96
CA VAL A 18 -11.55 -1.29 4.85
C VAL A 18 -11.13 -1.93 3.55
N ARG A 19 -10.03 -1.49 2.95
CA ARG A 19 -9.58 -2.09 1.70
C ARG A 19 -8.98 -3.46 1.92
N VAL A 20 -9.12 -4.34 0.94
CA VAL A 20 -8.48 -5.65 0.94
C VAL A 20 -7.02 -5.44 0.51
N PRO A 21 -6.04 -5.78 1.36
CA PRO A 21 -4.64 -5.69 0.97
C PRO A 21 -4.29 -6.75 -0.09
N PRO A 22 -3.23 -6.54 -0.88
CA PRO A 22 -2.63 -7.56 -1.73
C PRO A 22 -2.27 -8.84 -0.95
N PRO A 23 -2.04 -9.98 -1.64
CA PRO A 23 -1.80 -11.26 -0.98
C PRO A 23 -0.51 -11.32 -0.14
N GLY A 24 0.44 -10.41 -0.37
CA GLY A 24 1.67 -10.37 0.40
C GLY A 24 2.63 -9.24 0.02
N CYS A 25 3.74 -9.22 0.75
CA CYS A 25 4.87 -8.33 0.55
C CYS A 25 5.82 -8.91 -0.51
N PRO A 26 6.47 -8.09 -1.33
CA PRO A 26 7.50 -8.53 -2.29
C PRO A 26 8.71 -9.20 -1.60
N ALA A 27 8.89 -8.99 -0.29
CA ALA A 27 9.87 -9.74 0.50
C ALA A 27 9.45 -11.19 0.84
N GLY A 28 8.30 -11.67 0.34
CA GLY A 28 7.82 -13.04 0.54
C GLY A 28 6.89 -13.26 1.74
N HIS A 29 6.53 -12.21 2.49
CA HIS A 29 5.61 -12.32 3.63
C HIS A 29 4.16 -12.32 3.16
N ARG A 30 3.36 -13.30 3.61
CA ARG A 30 1.92 -13.35 3.33
C ARG A 30 1.15 -12.37 4.21
N TRP A 31 0.22 -11.63 3.62
CA TRP A 31 -0.65 -10.71 4.35
C TRP A 31 -2.03 -11.32 4.59
N THR A 32 -2.59 -11.02 5.74
CA THR A 32 -3.97 -11.37 6.07
C THR A 32 -4.88 -10.18 5.82
N THR A 33 -6.16 -10.45 5.59
CA THR A 33 -7.17 -9.40 5.45
C THR A 33 -7.66 -8.88 6.80
N SER A 34 -7.29 -9.50 7.92
CA SER A 34 -7.65 -9.06 9.27
C SER A 34 -6.63 -9.54 10.31
N GLY A 35 -6.62 -8.92 11.49
CA GLY A 35 -5.74 -9.30 12.60
C GLY A 35 -4.28 -8.81 12.44
N PRO A 36 -3.33 -9.38 13.20
CA PRO A 36 -1.93 -8.90 13.28
C PRO A 36 -1.12 -9.10 11.99
N GLY A 37 -1.54 -10.01 11.11
CA GLY A 37 -0.93 -10.21 9.78
C GLY A 37 -1.39 -9.20 8.73
N ARG A 38 -2.31 -8.29 9.08
CA ARG A 38 -2.84 -7.29 8.15
C ARG A 38 -1.87 -6.10 8.06
N PRO A 39 -1.44 -5.72 6.85
CA PRO A 39 -0.61 -4.53 6.67
C PRO A 39 -1.38 -3.26 6.99
N SER A 40 -0.64 -2.23 7.40
CA SER A 40 -1.22 -0.90 7.61
C SER A 40 -1.38 -0.19 6.28
N GLU A 41 -2.58 0.36 6.05
CA GLU A 41 -2.86 1.20 4.88
C GLU A 41 -2.37 2.63 5.12
N ARG A 42 -1.67 3.17 4.12
CA ARG A 42 -1.13 4.52 4.03
C ARG A 42 -1.26 4.99 2.58
N PHE A 43 -0.78 6.19 2.30
CA PHE A 43 -0.64 6.71 0.94
C PHE A 43 0.77 7.27 0.74
N VAL A 44 1.24 7.25 -0.51
CA VAL A 44 2.49 7.89 -0.90
C VAL A 44 2.26 8.68 -2.18
N THR A 45 2.89 9.83 -2.30
CA THR A 45 2.90 10.58 -3.55
C THR A 45 4.07 10.11 -4.40
N CYS A 46 3.82 9.74 -5.66
CA CYS A 46 4.82 9.24 -6.60
C CYS A 46 4.72 9.96 -7.94
N GLY A 47 5.86 10.18 -8.59
CA GLY A 47 5.92 10.74 -9.95
C GLY A 47 5.51 9.78 -11.08
N CYS A 48 5.26 8.50 -10.80
CA CYS A 48 5.03 7.50 -11.84
C CYS A 48 3.62 7.51 -12.46
N THR A 49 2.63 8.16 -11.84
CA THR A 49 1.25 8.26 -12.36
C THR A 49 0.75 9.69 -12.39
N VAL A 50 -0.24 9.97 -13.24
CA VAL A 50 -0.88 11.30 -13.37
C VAL A 50 -1.59 11.72 -12.07
N ASP A 51 -2.27 10.78 -11.41
CA ASP A 51 -2.94 11.00 -10.12
C ASP A 51 -1.94 11.23 -8.98
N ARG A 52 -0.66 10.89 -9.20
CA ARG A 52 0.49 11.02 -8.29
C ARG A 52 0.33 10.38 -6.92
N HIS A 53 -0.73 9.64 -6.64
CA HIS A 53 -0.98 9.02 -5.33
C HIS A 53 -1.13 7.51 -5.47
N HIS A 54 -0.36 6.77 -4.68
CA HIS A 54 -0.48 5.33 -4.56
C HIS A 54 -0.92 4.95 -3.17
N THR A 55 -1.65 3.85 -3.10
CA THR A 55 -1.94 3.19 -1.82
C THR A 55 -0.69 2.49 -1.37
N LEU A 56 -0.32 2.72 -0.12
CA LEU A 56 0.88 2.17 0.47
C LEU A 56 0.50 1.16 1.54
N TRP A 57 1.09 -0.02 1.46
CA TRP A 57 0.89 -1.11 2.40
C TRP A 57 2.17 -1.32 3.21
N VAL A 58 2.09 -1.20 4.53
CA VAL A 58 3.24 -1.40 5.42
C VAL A 58 3.20 -2.83 5.96
N CYS A 59 4.20 -3.63 5.59
CA CYS A 59 4.30 -5.01 6.04
C CYS A 59 4.53 -5.07 7.56
N PRO A 60 3.69 -5.81 8.32
CA PRO A 60 3.87 -5.91 9.77
C PRO A 60 5.08 -6.76 10.17
N THR A 61 5.55 -7.65 9.28
CA THR A 61 6.66 -8.58 9.55
C THR A 61 8.03 -7.95 9.35
N CYS A 62 8.23 -7.20 8.26
CA CYS A 62 9.55 -6.63 7.92
C CYS A 62 9.59 -5.10 7.82
N GLY A 63 8.44 -4.43 7.95
CA GLY A 63 8.37 -2.97 7.83
C GLY A 63 8.60 -2.43 6.41
N MET A 64 8.60 -3.29 5.39
CA MET A 64 8.68 -2.87 4.00
C MET A 64 7.40 -2.13 3.59
N HIS A 65 7.57 -1.03 2.86
CA HIS A 65 6.51 -0.19 2.37
C HIS A 65 6.29 -0.54 0.90
N CYS A 66 5.07 -0.96 0.56
CA CYS A 66 4.78 -1.50 -0.76
C CYS A 66 3.64 -0.71 -1.39
N ALA A 67 3.90 -0.07 -2.53
CA ALA A 67 2.90 0.74 -3.21
C ALA A 67 2.13 -0.08 -4.24
N GLU A 68 0.80 -0.08 -4.12
CA GLU A 68 -0.09 -0.77 -5.06
C GLU A 68 -0.14 -0.02 -6.40
N GLY A 69 0.13 -0.74 -7.49
CA GLY A 69 0.09 -0.18 -8.85
C GLY A 69 1.15 0.89 -9.14
N CYS A 70 2.22 0.95 -8.34
CA CYS A 70 3.37 1.80 -8.59
C CYS A 70 4.35 1.07 -9.53
N THR A 71 4.93 1.78 -10.50
CA THR A 71 5.91 1.20 -11.43
C THR A 71 7.36 1.48 -11.01
N ASP A 72 7.59 2.59 -10.31
CA ASP A 72 8.93 3.01 -9.88
C ASP A 72 8.88 3.62 -8.46
N PRO A 73 9.40 2.89 -7.45
CA PRO A 73 9.45 3.37 -6.06
C PRO A 73 10.52 4.45 -5.79
N ASP A 74 11.46 4.67 -6.70
CA ASP A 74 12.47 5.73 -6.56
C ASP A 74 11.86 7.12 -6.82
N LEU A 75 10.74 7.18 -7.56
CA LEU A 75 9.98 8.40 -7.82
C LEU A 75 9.04 8.83 -6.68
N TRP A 76 9.12 8.19 -5.50
CA TRP A 76 8.34 8.63 -4.35
C TRP A 76 8.83 9.98 -3.84
N ALA A 77 7.90 10.93 -3.71
CA ALA A 77 8.19 12.26 -3.23
C ALA A 77 8.66 12.21 -1.77
N GLY A 78 9.91 12.65 -1.53
CA GLY A 78 10.57 12.53 -0.22
C GLY A 78 9.82 13.16 0.96
N THR A 79 8.94 14.14 0.72
CA THR A 79 8.09 14.77 1.75
C THR A 79 6.92 13.90 2.20
N THR A 80 6.50 12.93 1.38
CA THR A 80 5.38 12.02 1.68
C THR A 80 5.85 10.64 2.13
N VAL A 81 7.15 10.40 2.01
CA VAL A 81 7.82 9.22 2.53
C VAL A 81 8.28 9.53 3.94
N SER A 82 7.84 8.75 4.93
CA SER A 82 8.29 8.94 6.32
C SER A 82 9.82 8.88 6.41
N SER A 83 10.42 9.78 7.20
CA SER A 83 11.85 9.80 7.47
C SER A 83 12.32 8.41 7.92
N GLY A 84 13.23 7.81 7.16
CA GLY A 84 13.79 6.46 7.44
C GLY A 84 13.37 5.35 6.46
N ILE A 85 12.43 5.60 5.54
CA ILE A 85 12.18 4.66 4.43
C ILE A 85 13.25 4.86 3.36
N VAL A 86 14.37 4.16 3.55
CA VAL A 86 15.44 3.99 2.55
C VAL A 86 14.91 3.23 1.33
N GLY A 87 15.53 3.42 0.17
CA GLY A 87 15.13 2.77 -1.10
C GLY A 87 14.96 1.25 -0.98
N SER A 88 15.83 0.58 -0.21
CA SER A 88 15.77 -0.87 0.03
C SER A 88 14.55 -1.35 0.84
N ARG A 89 13.78 -0.43 1.44
CA ARG A 89 12.51 -0.73 2.13
C ARG A 89 11.29 -0.31 1.33
N ARG A 90 11.47 0.12 0.08
CA ARG A 90 10.39 0.43 -0.86
C ARG A 90 10.17 -0.75 -1.79
N GLY A 91 8.92 -1.02 -2.09
CA GLY A 91 8.52 -2.08 -3.00
C GLY A 91 7.22 -1.73 -3.71
N VAL A 92 6.85 -2.59 -4.64
CA VAL A 92 5.61 -2.49 -5.41
C VAL A 92 4.79 -3.76 -5.22
N VAL A 93 3.47 -3.64 -5.25
CA VAL A 93 2.49 -4.74 -5.11
C VAL A 93 1.32 -4.56 -6.06
#